data_AF-A0A0G2YPA0-F1
#
_entry.id   AF-A0A0G2YPA0-F1
#
_cell.length_a   1.000
_cell.length_b   1.000
_cell.length_c   1.000
_cell.angle_alpha   90.00
_cell.angle_beta   90.00
_cell.angle_gamma   90.00
#
_symmetry.space_group_name_H-M   'P 1'
#
loop_
_entity.id
_entity.type
_entity.pdbx_description
1 polymer ?
#
loop_
_entity_poly.entity_id
_entity_poly.type
_entity_poly.pdbx_seq_one_letter_code
_entity_poly.pdbx_strand_id
1 'polypeptide(L)'
;VLADDNFSSIVDAISEGRSIYNNMKAFIRYMISSNVGEVVSIFLTAALGMPEGLIPVQLLWVNLVTDGPPATALGFNPPDVDIMTKKPRRKDEDLISTWAMVRYLVVGLYVGAATVGIFAVWYTKTEFLGIDLAKDGHTPVTWHQLTHWGECETWKGFAGGKFTAGGVTYSYTGSDACDYFHAGKIKASTLSLTTLVVIEMFNACNALSEDISLVIMPPWINPWLILAMFSSFALHFLILYVPALATIFSIVPL
;
A
#
# COMPACT_ATOMS: atom_id res chain seq x y z
N VAL A 1 -31.13 -13.14 23.21
CA VAL A 1 -31.84 -13.26 24.51
C VAL A 1 -31.89 -11.87 25.09
N LEU A 2 -33.06 -11.37 25.48
CA LEU A 2 -33.17 -10.09 26.19
C LEU A 2 -32.85 -10.37 27.66
N ALA A 3 -31.85 -9.70 28.22
CA ALA A 3 -31.46 -9.90 29.62
C ALA A 3 -32.33 -9.08 30.59
N ASP A 4 -33.02 -8.08 30.06
CA ASP A 4 -33.74 -7.03 30.78
C ASP A 4 -35.24 -6.99 30.43
N ASP A 5 -35.73 -7.94 29.62
CA ASP A 5 -37.12 -8.04 29.11
C ASP A 5 -37.67 -6.73 28.51
N ASN A 6 -36.80 -5.83 28.03
CA ASN A 6 -37.18 -4.52 27.51
C ASN A 6 -37.25 -4.52 25.97
N PHE A 7 -38.37 -4.08 25.42
CA PHE A 7 -38.53 -3.89 23.97
C PHE A 7 -37.59 -2.81 23.39
N SER A 8 -37.16 -1.83 24.20
CA SER A 8 -36.17 -0.82 23.77
C SER A 8 -34.87 -1.47 23.32
N SER A 9 -34.44 -2.52 24.02
CA SER A 9 -33.20 -3.24 23.75
C SER A 9 -33.20 -3.93 22.37
N ILE A 10 -34.39 -4.21 21.80
CA ILE A 10 -34.53 -4.66 20.40
C ILE A 10 -34.20 -3.53 19.43
N VAL A 11 -34.70 -2.31 19.70
CA VAL A 11 -34.45 -1.13 18.86
C VAL A 11 -32.97 -0.76 18.90
N ASP A 12 -32.36 -0.79 20.08
CA ASP A 12 -30.93 -0.54 20.27
C ASP A 12 -30.09 -1.60 19.55
N ALA A 13 -30.46 -2.88 19.66
CA ALA A 13 -29.79 -3.95 18.92
C ALA A 13 -29.92 -3.79 17.39
N ILE A 14 -31.05 -3.28 16.87
CA ILE A 14 -31.21 -2.98 15.45
C ILE A 14 -30.30 -1.82 15.04
N SER A 15 -30.20 -0.76 15.85
CA SER A 15 -29.31 0.36 15.59
C SER A 15 -27.85 -0.10 15.53
N GLU A 16 -27.41 -0.87 16.51
CA GLU A 16 -26.05 -1.42 16.57
C GLU A 16 -25.78 -2.38 15.41
N GLY A 17 -26.72 -3.25 15.08
CA GLY A 17 -26.59 -4.18 13.95
C GLY A 17 -26.44 -3.47 12.60
N ARG A 18 -27.12 -2.33 12.40
CA ARG A 18 -26.94 -1.48 11.21
C ARG A 18 -25.56 -0.82 11.19
N SER A 19 -25.09 -0.33 12.34
CA SER A 19 -23.75 0.26 12.49
C SER A 19 -22.65 -0.75 12.13
N ILE A 20 -22.67 -1.93 12.76
CA ILE A 20 -21.70 -3.01 12.51
C ILE A 20 -21.67 -3.38 11.03
N TYR A 21 -22.83 -3.46 10.37
CA TYR A 21 -22.87 -3.79 8.95
C TYR A 21 -22.25 -2.71 8.04
N ASN A 22 -22.49 -1.43 8.34
CA ASN A 22 -21.87 -0.33 7.60
C ASN A 22 -20.34 -0.32 7.78
N ASN A 23 -19.87 -0.53 9.01
CA ASN A 23 -18.46 -0.67 9.32
C ASN A 23 -17.85 -1.90 8.63
N MET A 24 -18.60 -3.01 8.56
CA MET A 24 -18.21 -4.21 7.83
C MET A 24 -18.01 -3.92 6.34
N LYS A 25 -18.95 -3.21 5.71
CA LYS A 25 -18.81 -2.76 4.31
C LYS A 25 -17.57 -1.87 4.13
N ALA A 26 -17.30 -0.94 5.05
CA ALA A 26 -16.12 -0.07 4.98
C ALA A 26 -14.81 -0.87 4.99
N PHE A 27 -14.62 -1.79 5.95
CA PHE A 27 -13.38 -2.57 6.00
C PHE A 27 -13.22 -3.50 4.79
N ILE A 28 -14.29 -4.16 4.33
CA ILE A 28 -14.19 -5.10 3.20
C ILE A 28 -13.75 -4.34 1.93
N ARG A 29 -14.30 -3.15 1.73
CA ARG A 29 -13.94 -2.29 0.59
C ARG A 29 -12.50 -1.80 0.67
N TYR A 30 -12.02 -1.43 1.85
CA TYR A 30 -10.61 -1.09 2.07
C TYR A 30 -9.69 -2.25 1.66
N MET A 31 -9.92 -3.45 2.20
CA MET A 31 -9.09 -4.62 1.89
C MET A 31 -9.12 -4.98 0.40
N ILE A 32 -10.27 -4.90 -0.25
CA ILE A 32 -10.37 -5.17 -1.69
C ILE A 32 -9.62 -4.11 -2.50
N SER A 33 -9.76 -2.83 -2.13
CA SER A 33 -9.07 -1.74 -2.82
C SER A 33 -7.54 -1.88 -2.73
N SER A 34 -7.01 -2.23 -1.55
CA SER A 34 -5.57 -2.46 -1.35
C SER A 34 -5.06 -3.60 -2.25
N ASN A 35 -5.72 -4.76 -2.18
CA ASN A 35 -5.38 -5.93 -3.01
C ASN A 35 -5.42 -5.62 -4.52
N VAL A 36 -6.39 -4.83 -4.99
CA VAL A 36 -6.45 -4.42 -6.41
C VAL A 36 -5.21 -3.61 -6.78
N GLY A 37 -4.77 -2.68 -5.93
CA GLY A 37 -3.55 -1.89 -6.14
C GLY A 37 -2.29 -2.75 -6.23
N GLU A 38 -2.13 -3.70 -5.32
CA GLU A 38 -1.02 -4.65 -5.32
C GLU A 38 -0.98 -5.50 -6.59
N VAL A 39 -2.12 -6.07 -7.00
CA VAL A 39 -2.23 -6.88 -8.22
C VAL A 39 -1.89 -6.04 -9.45
N VAL A 40 -2.38 -4.80 -9.52
CA VAL A 40 -2.04 -3.90 -10.63
C VAL A 40 -0.55 -3.56 -10.63
N SER A 41 0.07 -3.34 -9.47
CA SER A 41 1.52 -3.12 -9.36
C SER A 41 2.33 -4.29 -9.94
N ILE A 42 1.99 -5.53 -9.55
CA ILE A 42 2.66 -6.74 -10.05
C ILE A 42 2.44 -6.87 -11.55
N PHE A 43 1.20 -6.70 -12.01
CA PHE A 43 0.84 -6.80 -13.42
C PHE A 43 1.58 -5.76 -14.28
N LEU A 44 1.62 -4.49 -13.85
CA LEU A 44 2.33 -3.44 -14.58
C LEU A 44 3.83 -3.68 -14.62
N THR A 45 4.43 -4.12 -13.52
CA THR A 45 5.86 -4.45 -13.47
C THR A 45 6.19 -5.54 -14.50
N ALA A 46 5.40 -6.62 -14.50
CA ALA A 46 5.58 -7.75 -15.40
C ALA A 46 5.29 -7.39 -16.86
N ALA A 47 4.22 -6.62 -17.13
CA ALA A 47 3.84 -6.20 -18.47
C ALA A 47 4.88 -5.28 -19.12
N LEU A 48 5.57 -4.47 -18.31
CA LEU A 48 6.66 -3.60 -18.77
C LEU A 48 8.02 -4.32 -18.84
N GLY A 49 8.10 -5.60 -18.44
CA GLY A 49 9.34 -6.38 -18.45
C GLY A 49 10.37 -5.94 -17.41
N MET A 50 9.97 -5.18 -16.39
CA MET A 50 10.90 -4.69 -15.36
C MET A 50 11.23 -5.76 -14.31
N PRO A 51 12.34 -5.62 -13.56
CA PRO A 51 12.61 -6.49 -12.41
C PRO A 51 11.48 -6.41 -11.40
N GLU A 52 11.24 -7.50 -10.66
CA GLU A 52 10.19 -7.54 -9.64
C GLU A 52 10.31 -6.38 -8.64
N GLY A 53 9.29 -5.53 -8.59
CA GLY A 53 9.28 -4.34 -7.74
C GLY A 53 9.03 -4.67 -6.27
N LEU A 54 8.14 -5.63 -5.99
CA LEU A 54 7.76 -6.06 -4.66
C LEU A 54 7.84 -7.59 -4.58
N ILE A 55 8.52 -8.12 -3.56
CA ILE A 55 8.61 -9.56 -3.34
C ILE A 55 7.40 -10.08 -2.55
N PRO A 56 7.01 -11.36 -2.66
CA PRO A 56 5.84 -11.91 -1.97
C PRO A 56 5.87 -11.72 -0.44
N VAL A 57 7.05 -11.77 0.18
CA VAL A 57 7.21 -11.58 1.62
C VAL A 57 6.85 -10.15 2.05
N GLN A 58 7.16 -9.14 1.22
CA GLN A 58 6.79 -7.75 1.48
C GLN A 58 5.27 -7.56 1.39
N LEU A 59 4.64 -8.11 0.35
CA LEU A 59 3.18 -8.06 0.17
C LEU A 59 2.41 -8.78 1.28
N LEU A 60 2.93 -9.92 1.76
CA LEU A 60 2.34 -10.63 2.89
C LEU A 60 2.38 -9.77 4.16
N TRP A 61 3.49 -9.06 4.40
CA TRP A 61 3.61 -8.14 5.54
C TRP A 61 2.66 -6.94 5.43
N VAL A 62 2.52 -6.36 4.24
CA VAL A 62 1.57 -5.26 4.01
C VAL A 62 0.16 -5.72 4.35
N ASN A 63 -0.33 -6.77 3.67
CA ASN A 63 -1.70 -7.24 3.83
C ASN A 63 -2.04 -7.71 5.25
N LEU A 64 -1.09 -8.37 5.94
CA LEU A 64 -1.36 -8.95 7.25
C LEU A 64 -1.12 -7.96 8.39
N VAL A 65 -0.02 -7.21 8.33
CA VAL A 65 0.49 -6.45 9.47
C VAL A 65 0.28 -4.96 9.31
N THR A 66 0.40 -4.44 8.09
CA THR A 66 0.29 -2.99 7.85
C THR A 66 -1.15 -2.57 7.61
N ASP A 67 -1.91 -3.36 6.86
CA ASP A 67 -3.33 -3.11 6.55
C ASP A 67 -4.29 -3.68 7.60
N GLY A 68 -3.85 -4.69 8.35
CA GLY A 68 -4.66 -5.34 9.40
C GLY A 68 -5.17 -4.37 10.48
N PRO A 69 -4.29 -3.55 11.11
CA PRO A 69 -4.72 -2.60 12.14
C PRO A 69 -5.73 -1.56 11.62
N PRO A 70 -5.50 -0.86 10.48
CA PRO A 70 -6.48 0.07 9.94
C PRO A 70 -7.79 -0.61 9.54
N ALA A 71 -7.74 -1.81 8.94
CA ALA A 71 -8.95 -2.57 8.61
C ALA A 71 -9.79 -2.90 9.85
N THR A 72 -9.13 -3.28 10.95
CA THR A 72 -9.79 -3.55 12.23
C THR A 72 -10.35 -2.26 12.84
N ALA A 73 -9.63 -1.15 12.74
CA ALA A 73 -10.05 0.14 13.27
C ALA A 73 -11.29 0.71 12.55
N LEU A 74 -11.44 0.47 11.24
CA LEU A 74 -12.66 0.80 10.49
C LEU A 74 -13.90 0.06 11.03
N GLY A 75 -13.71 -1.09 11.68
CA GLY A 75 -14.77 -1.80 12.41
C GLY A 75 -15.36 -0.99 13.57
N PHE A 76 -14.59 -0.05 14.12
CA PHE A 76 -14.97 0.82 15.25
C PHE A 76 -15.35 2.24 14.81
N ASN A 77 -15.72 2.43 13.54
CA ASN A 77 -16.26 3.71 13.08
C ASN A 77 -17.56 4.05 13.84
N PRO A 78 -17.79 5.32 14.18
CA PRO A 78 -19.03 5.73 14.81
C PRO A 78 -20.22 5.54 13.85
N PRO A 79 -21.42 5.26 14.39
CA PRO A 79 -22.62 5.12 13.57
C PRO A 79 -22.98 6.43 12.87
N ASP A 80 -23.50 6.34 11.64
CA ASP A 80 -24.07 7.49 10.94
C ASP A 80 -25.23 8.10 11.75
N VAL A 81 -25.31 9.44 11.78
CA VAL A 81 -26.38 10.17 12.50
C VAL A 81 -27.79 9.83 11.99
N ASP A 82 -27.89 9.35 10.75
CA ASP A 82 -29.15 9.04 10.08
C ASP A 82 -29.46 7.53 10.03
N ILE A 83 -28.68 6.70 10.75
CA ILE A 83 -28.73 5.23 10.66
C ILE A 83 -30.12 4.63 10.94
N MET A 84 -30.87 5.23 11.86
CA MET A 84 -32.24 4.80 12.21
C MET A 84 -33.32 5.39 11.31
N THR A 85 -33.01 6.47 10.58
CA THR A 85 -33.95 7.11 9.64
C THR A 85 -33.92 6.43 8.27
N LYS A 86 -32.80 5.79 7.91
CA LYS A 86 -32.67 4.98 6.69
C LYS A 86 -33.63 3.79 6.72
N LYS A 87 -34.22 3.47 5.58
CA LYS A 87 -35.07 2.27 5.43
C LYS A 87 -34.22 1.01 5.62
N PRO A 88 -34.81 -0.11 6.09
CA PRO A 88 -34.10 -1.39 6.17
C PRO A 88 -33.48 -1.77 4.82
N ARG A 89 -32.23 -2.21 4.85
CA ARG A 89 -31.47 -2.68 3.68
C ARG A 89 -32.23 -3.80 2.96
N ARG A 90 -32.17 -3.81 1.63
CA ARG A 90 -32.69 -4.94 0.85
C ARG A 90 -31.74 -6.14 0.94
N LYS A 91 -32.28 -7.36 0.91
CA LYS A 91 -31.46 -8.59 1.03
C LYS A 91 -30.55 -8.80 -0.18
N ASP A 92 -30.98 -8.32 -1.35
CA ASP A 92 -30.32 -8.43 -2.65
C ASP A 92 -29.43 -7.22 -2.98
N GLU A 93 -29.19 -6.33 -2.02
CA GLU A 93 -28.25 -5.24 -2.23
C GLU A 93 -26.81 -5.76 -2.19
N ASP A 94 -26.08 -5.50 -3.27
CA ASP A 94 -24.68 -5.87 -3.38
C ASP A 94 -23.82 -5.20 -2.30
N LEU A 95 -22.76 -5.89 -1.88
CA LEU A 95 -21.81 -5.34 -0.93
C LEU A 95 -21.00 -4.18 -1.55
N ILE A 96 -20.71 -4.28 -2.84
CA ILE A 96 -19.94 -3.33 -3.63
C ILE A 96 -20.76 -2.98 -4.86
N SER A 97 -21.14 -1.71 -4.98
CA SER A 97 -21.81 -1.22 -6.18
C SER A 97 -20.84 -1.17 -7.36
N THR A 98 -21.36 -1.24 -8.59
CA THR A 98 -20.53 -1.11 -9.80
C THR A 98 -19.75 0.21 -9.83
N TRP A 99 -20.34 1.30 -9.33
CA TRP A 99 -19.66 2.58 -9.20
C TRP A 99 -18.51 2.53 -8.18
N ALA A 100 -18.74 1.94 -7.02
CA ALA A 100 -17.69 1.73 -6.03
C ALA A 100 -16.55 0.86 -6.59
N MET A 101 -16.87 -0.19 -7.37
CA MET A 101 -15.88 -1.02 -8.04
C MET A 101 -15.03 -0.22 -9.04
N VAL A 102 -15.64 0.62 -9.88
CA VAL A 102 -14.90 1.49 -10.81
C VAL A 102 -13.99 2.45 -10.03
N ARG A 103 -14.49 3.05 -8.95
CA ARG A 103 -13.69 3.92 -8.08
C ARG A 103 -12.47 3.20 -7.52
N TYR A 104 -12.64 1.99 -6.99
CA TYR A 104 -11.51 1.21 -6.44
C TYR A 104 -10.55 0.73 -7.52
N LEU A 105 -11.02 0.47 -8.74
CA LEU A 105 -10.14 0.17 -9.86
C LEU A 105 -9.28 1.39 -10.24
N VAL A 106 -9.84 2.60 -10.23
CA VAL A 106 -9.07 3.84 -10.47
C VAL A 106 -8.04 4.07 -9.36
N VAL A 107 -8.42 3.89 -8.10
CA VAL A 107 -7.50 4.00 -6.96
C VAL A 107 -6.40 2.94 -7.04
N GLY A 108 -6.74 1.69 -7.32
CA GLY A 108 -5.77 0.60 -7.48
C GLY A 108 -4.83 0.81 -8.67
N LEU A 109 -5.34 1.33 -9.79
CA LEU A 109 -4.50 1.73 -10.92
C LEU A 109 -3.52 2.84 -10.53
N TYR A 110 -3.97 3.82 -9.76
CA TYR A 110 -3.11 4.86 -9.22
C TYR A 110 -2.02 4.29 -8.29
N VAL A 111 -2.40 3.42 -7.34
CA VAL A 111 -1.45 2.75 -6.42
C VAL A 111 -0.40 1.98 -7.22
N GLY A 112 -0.83 1.11 -8.14
CA GLY A 112 0.08 0.29 -8.92
C GLY A 112 0.96 1.09 -9.88
N ALA A 113 0.44 2.18 -10.46
CA ALA A 113 1.26 3.07 -11.28
C ALA A 113 2.26 3.88 -10.43
N ALA A 114 1.89 4.28 -9.21
CA ALA A 114 2.76 5.03 -8.31
C ALA A 114 3.93 4.17 -7.79
N THR A 115 3.67 2.93 -7.37
CA THR A 115 4.71 2.00 -6.91
C THR A 115 5.70 1.67 -8.02
N VAL A 116 5.18 1.28 -9.19
CA VAL A 116 6.00 0.93 -10.36
C VAL A 116 6.72 2.15 -10.92
N GLY A 117 6.06 3.32 -10.90
CA GLY A 117 6.65 4.58 -11.32
C GLY A 117 7.85 4.98 -10.46
N ILE A 118 7.73 4.88 -9.13
CA ILE A 118 8.84 5.20 -8.22
C ILE A 118 10.00 4.23 -8.39
N PHE A 119 9.71 2.93 -8.57
CA PHE A 119 10.73 1.95 -8.92
C PHE A 119 11.52 2.36 -10.16
N ALA A 120 10.81 2.71 -11.24
CA ALA A 120 11.41 3.09 -12.50
C ALA A 120 12.15 4.44 -12.44
N VAL A 121 11.62 5.40 -11.69
CA VAL A 121 12.25 6.72 -11.49
C VAL A 121 13.58 6.56 -10.79
N TRP A 122 13.68 5.75 -9.74
CA TRP A 122 14.96 5.52 -9.04
C TRP A 122 16.03 4.94 -9.97
N TYR A 123 15.66 4.07 -10.90
CA TYR A 123 16.61 3.52 -11.87
C TYR A 123 16.99 4.48 -13.00
N THR A 124 16.06 5.33 -13.45
CA THR A 124 16.24 6.09 -14.71
C THR A 124 16.55 7.56 -14.52
N LYS A 125 16.27 8.12 -13.34
CA LYS A 125 16.35 9.56 -13.07
C LYS A 125 17.16 9.84 -11.80
N THR A 126 18.09 10.76 -11.94
CA THR A 126 18.88 11.31 -10.83
C THR A 126 18.14 12.42 -10.07
N GLU A 127 17.05 12.95 -10.62
CA GLU A 127 16.24 13.99 -10.01
C GLU A 127 14.75 13.69 -10.24
N PHE A 128 13.93 13.91 -9.19
CA PHE A 128 12.48 13.77 -9.28
C PHE A 128 11.79 14.87 -8.46
N LEU A 129 10.90 15.65 -9.09
CA LEU A 129 10.16 16.75 -8.45
C LEU A 129 11.05 17.75 -7.66
N GLY A 130 12.25 18.03 -8.16
CA GLY A 130 13.22 18.92 -7.50
C GLY A 130 13.97 18.29 -6.33
N ILE A 131 13.81 16.99 -6.08
CA ILE A 131 14.58 16.21 -5.13
C ILE A 131 15.73 15.53 -5.88
N ASP A 132 16.95 15.81 -5.45
CA ASP A 132 18.15 15.13 -5.94
C ASP A 132 18.23 13.71 -5.36
N LEU A 133 17.93 12.73 -6.21
CA LEU A 133 18.01 11.30 -5.92
C LEU A 133 19.45 10.78 -6.04
N ALA A 134 20.35 11.51 -6.70
CA ALA A 134 21.75 11.07 -6.89
C ALA A 134 22.59 11.18 -5.60
N LYS A 135 22.02 11.67 -4.49
CA LYS A 135 22.68 11.68 -3.17
C LYS A 135 23.09 10.29 -2.69
N ASP A 136 22.36 9.25 -3.08
CA ASP A 136 22.71 7.86 -2.79
C ASP A 136 23.84 7.33 -3.71
N GLY A 137 24.21 8.08 -4.74
CA GLY A 137 25.23 7.71 -5.71
C GLY A 137 24.80 6.60 -6.67
N HIS A 138 23.49 6.37 -6.86
CA HIS A 138 22.98 5.37 -7.79
C HIS A 138 23.44 5.63 -9.23
N THR A 139 23.70 4.56 -9.99
CA THR A 139 24.01 4.68 -11.42
C THR A 139 22.71 4.65 -12.22
N PRO A 140 22.33 5.74 -12.90
CA PRO A 140 21.12 5.74 -13.71
C PRO A 140 21.29 4.82 -14.93
N VAL A 141 20.27 4.01 -15.19
CA VAL A 141 20.18 3.13 -16.35
C VAL A 141 19.16 3.67 -17.34
N THR A 142 19.30 3.28 -18.61
CA THR A 142 18.31 3.65 -19.62
C THR A 142 17.03 2.84 -19.47
N TRP A 143 15.90 3.39 -19.93
CA TRP A 143 14.60 2.68 -19.91
C TRP A 143 14.67 1.33 -20.65
N HIS A 144 15.42 1.27 -21.75
CA HIS A 144 15.63 0.01 -22.49
C HIS A 144 16.33 -1.03 -21.62
N GLN A 145 17.39 -0.63 -20.90
CA GLN A 145 18.08 -1.54 -19.99
C GLN A 145 17.18 -1.99 -18.83
N LEU A 146 16.33 -1.11 -18.30
CA LEU A 146 15.42 -1.49 -17.22
C LEU A 146 14.37 -2.51 -17.66
N THR A 147 13.84 -2.40 -18.87
CA THR A 147 12.77 -3.28 -19.39
C THR A 147 13.29 -4.56 -20.03
N HIS A 148 14.54 -4.58 -20.48
CA HIS A 148 15.19 -5.75 -21.07
C HIS A 148 16.29 -6.30 -20.15
N TRP A 149 16.16 -6.10 -18.84
CA TRP A 149 17.17 -6.46 -17.85
C TRP A 149 17.58 -7.94 -17.89
N GLY A 150 16.67 -8.83 -18.32
CA GLY A 150 16.97 -10.26 -18.51
C GLY A 150 17.99 -10.57 -19.62
N GLU A 151 18.26 -9.62 -20.53
CA GLU A 151 19.28 -9.74 -21.57
C GLU A 151 20.64 -9.19 -21.13
N CYS A 152 20.79 -8.78 -19.87
CA CYS A 152 21.98 -8.08 -19.38
C CYS A 152 23.29 -8.82 -19.68
N GLU A 153 23.32 -10.15 -19.59
CA GLU A 153 24.51 -10.97 -19.91
C GLU A 153 24.99 -10.81 -21.37
N THR A 154 24.09 -10.41 -22.28
CA THR A 154 24.41 -10.22 -23.70
C THR A 154 24.96 -8.82 -24.01
N TRP A 155 24.79 -7.87 -23.10
CA TRP A 155 25.17 -6.48 -23.33
C TRP A 155 26.69 -6.28 -23.23
N LYS A 156 27.29 -5.76 -24.29
CA LYS A 156 28.71 -5.42 -24.30
C LYS A 156 28.94 -4.08 -23.61
N GLY A 157 29.69 -4.09 -22.50
CA GLY A 157 30.18 -2.87 -21.85
C GLY A 157 29.24 -2.26 -20.81
N PHE A 158 28.29 -3.01 -20.26
CA PHE A 158 27.54 -2.54 -19.09
C PHE A 158 28.47 -2.45 -17.88
N ALA A 159 28.70 -1.22 -17.41
CA ALA A 159 29.63 -0.95 -16.30
C ALA A 159 29.07 -1.35 -14.91
N GLY A 160 27.79 -1.70 -14.86
CA GLY A 160 27.08 -2.01 -13.62
C GLY A 160 26.65 -0.74 -12.86
N GLY A 161 26.26 -0.94 -11.60
CA GLY A 161 25.70 0.11 -10.76
C GLY A 161 26.22 0.05 -9.33
N LYS A 162 26.31 1.21 -8.69
CA LYS A 162 26.59 1.31 -7.25
C LYS A 162 25.56 2.21 -6.60
N PHE A 163 25.27 2.03 -5.33
CA PHE A 163 24.46 2.96 -4.52
C PHE A 163 24.81 2.79 -3.04
N THR A 164 24.49 3.79 -2.23
CA THR A 164 24.71 3.77 -0.78
C THR A 164 23.38 3.82 -0.05
N ALA A 165 23.17 2.88 0.88
CA ALA A 165 22.00 2.87 1.75
C ALA A 165 22.40 2.44 3.17
N GLY A 166 21.90 3.15 4.18
CA GLY A 166 22.17 2.81 5.59
C GLY A 166 23.64 2.86 6.00
N GLY A 167 24.45 3.67 5.31
CA GLY A 167 25.90 3.74 5.55
C GLY A 167 26.71 2.61 4.90
N VAL A 168 26.07 1.71 4.14
CA VAL A 168 26.73 0.64 3.38
C VAL A 168 26.67 0.97 1.88
N THR A 169 27.81 0.88 1.19
CA THR A 169 27.88 1.06 -0.26
C THR A 169 27.81 -0.29 -0.95
N TYR A 170 26.78 -0.48 -1.77
CA TYR A 170 26.61 -1.63 -2.64
C TYR A 170 27.21 -1.31 -4.00
N SER A 171 28.08 -2.18 -4.52
CA SER A 171 28.74 -1.99 -5.81
C SER A 171 28.67 -3.28 -6.60
N TYR A 172 28.02 -3.21 -7.76
CA TYR A 172 27.86 -4.30 -8.71
C TYR A 172 28.56 -3.88 -10.00
N THR A 173 29.82 -4.25 -10.16
CA THR A 173 30.67 -3.79 -11.27
C THR A 173 31.52 -4.94 -11.81
N GLY A 174 31.86 -4.93 -13.10
CA GLY A 174 32.71 -5.97 -13.69
C GLY A 174 31.92 -7.22 -14.08
N SER A 175 32.33 -8.40 -13.61
CA SER A 175 31.65 -9.68 -13.90
C SER A 175 30.22 -9.72 -13.35
N ASP A 176 29.98 -9.04 -12.23
CA ASP A 176 28.72 -9.11 -11.48
C ASP A 176 27.85 -7.88 -11.74
N ALA A 177 28.09 -7.18 -12.86
CA ALA A 177 27.36 -5.95 -13.20
C ALA A 177 25.84 -6.19 -13.29
N CYS A 178 25.40 -7.35 -13.78
CA CYS A 178 24.00 -7.69 -13.93
C CYS A 178 23.27 -7.93 -12.60
N ASP A 179 24.00 -8.25 -11.53
CA ASP A 179 23.42 -8.37 -10.18
C ASP A 179 22.85 -7.04 -9.68
N TYR A 180 23.17 -5.93 -10.32
CA TYR A 180 22.53 -4.65 -10.07
C TYR A 180 20.99 -4.72 -10.25
N PHE A 181 20.49 -5.48 -11.22
CA PHE A 181 19.04 -5.64 -11.43
C PHE A 181 18.43 -6.73 -10.54
N HIS A 182 19.21 -7.74 -10.13
CA HIS A 182 18.73 -8.84 -9.30
C HIS A 182 18.77 -8.52 -7.80
N ALA A 183 19.95 -8.17 -7.29
CA ALA A 183 20.21 -7.87 -5.88
C ALA A 183 20.25 -6.37 -5.60
N GLY A 184 20.65 -5.54 -6.57
CA GLY A 184 20.69 -4.08 -6.40
C GLY A 184 19.32 -3.40 -6.37
N LYS A 185 18.25 -4.12 -6.72
CA LYS A 185 16.86 -3.59 -6.69
C LYS A 185 16.32 -3.28 -5.29
N ILE A 186 16.99 -3.73 -4.23
CA ILE A 186 16.54 -3.57 -2.83
C ILE A 186 16.16 -2.13 -2.47
N LYS A 187 16.89 -1.12 -2.95
CA LYS A 187 16.56 0.29 -2.68
C LYS A 187 15.29 0.73 -3.42
N ALA A 188 15.18 0.40 -4.71
CA ALA A 188 13.98 0.68 -5.52
C ALA A 188 12.73 -0.04 -4.97
N SER A 189 12.87 -1.30 -4.57
CA SER A 189 11.81 -2.09 -3.94
C SER A 189 11.40 -1.50 -2.60
N THR A 190 12.36 -1.02 -1.79
CA THR A 190 12.06 -0.33 -0.53
C THR A 190 11.26 0.96 -0.75
N LEU A 191 11.64 1.77 -1.75
CA LEU A 191 10.92 2.99 -2.12
C LEU A 191 9.48 2.67 -2.57
N SER A 192 9.33 1.61 -3.38
CA SER A 192 8.02 1.14 -3.85
C SER A 192 7.15 0.65 -2.69
N LEU A 193 7.71 -0.14 -1.77
CA LEU A 193 7.03 -0.62 -0.57
C LEU A 193 6.58 0.54 0.33
N THR A 194 7.47 1.50 0.56
CA THR A 194 7.16 2.68 1.39
C THR A 194 6.06 3.53 0.76
N THR A 195 6.09 3.68 -0.56
CA THR A 195 5.02 4.37 -1.30
C THR A 195 3.69 3.65 -1.11
N LEU A 196 3.68 2.33 -1.26
CA LEU A 196 2.48 1.52 -1.08
C LEU A 196 1.89 1.72 0.31
N VAL A 197 2.70 1.54 1.36
CA VAL A 197 2.27 1.73 2.76
C VAL A 197 1.71 3.13 2.99
N VAL A 198 2.39 4.17 2.50
CA VAL A 198 1.93 5.55 2.64
C VAL A 198 0.57 5.74 1.96
N ILE A 199 0.41 5.27 0.72
CA ILE A 199 -0.86 5.41 -0.02
C ILE A 199 -1.97 4.62 0.68
N GLU A 200 -1.70 3.41 1.19
CA GLU A 200 -2.72 2.62 1.91
C GLU A 200 -3.19 3.32 3.18
N MET A 201 -2.31 4.01 3.92
CA MET A 201 -2.73 4.80 5.08
C MET A 201 -3.67 5.96 4.68
N PHE A 202 -3.43 6.60 3.53
CA PHE A 202 -4.38 7.60 2.99
C PHE A 202 -5.66 6.96 2.47
N ASN A 203 -5.58 5.76 1.90
CA ASN A 203 -6.74 5.00 1.43
C ASN A 203 -7.63 4.55 2.61
N ALA A 204 -7.03 4.19 3.75
CA ALA A 204 -7.74 3.89 4.99
C ALA A 204 -8.56 5.09 5.48
N CYS A 205 -8.02 6.31 5.37
CA CYS A 205 -8.79 7.52 5.62
C CYS A 205 -9.98 7.65 4.66
N ASN A 206 -9.76 7.45 3.36
CA ASN A 206 -10.84 7.49 2.37
C ASN A 206 -11.91 6.41 2.60
N ALA A 207 -11.59 5.33 3.31
CA ALA A 207 -12.53 4.28 3.66
C ALA A 207 -13.42 4.60 4.89
N LEU A 208 -13.19 5.71 5.59
CA LEU A 208 -14.07 6.19 6.69
C LEU A 208 -15.51 6.39 6.24
N SER A 209 -15.70 6.90 5.02
CA SER A 209 -17.03 7.12 4.46
C SER A 209 -17.06 6.79 2.97
N GLU A 210 -18.22 6.33 2.50
CA GLU A 210 -18.43 6.06 1.07
C GLU A 210 -18.68 7.34 0.28
N ASP A 211 -19.52 8.21 0.82
CA ASP A 211 -20.12 9.34 0.11
C ASP A 211 -19.74 10.69 0.72
N ILE A 212 -19.32 10.69 2.00
CA ILE A 212 -18.99 11.92 2.72
C ILE A 212 -17.52 12.22 2.56
N SER A 213 -17.20 13.45 2.16
CA SER A 213 -15.82 13.90 2.04
C SER A 213 -15.14 14.02 3.40
N LEU A 214 -13.82 13.79 3.44
CA LEU A 214 -12.98 13.94 4.65
C LEU A 214 -13.02 15.34 5.28
N VAL A 215 -13.42 16.37 4.55
CA VAL A 215 -13.59 17.72 5.10
C VAL A 215 -14.76 17.79 6.09
N ILE A 216 -15.83 17.02 5.82
CA ILE A 216 -17.02 16.95 6.67
C ILE A 216 -16.84 15.86 7.72
N MET A 217 -16.25 14.72 7.33
CA MET A 217 -15.95 13.61 8.23
C MET A 217 -14.43 13.43 8.36
N PRO A 218 -13.76 14.25 9.19
CA PRO A 218 -12.31 14.18 9.31
C PRO A 218 -11.82 12.91 10.00
N PRO A 219 -10.54 12.50 9.78
CA PRO A 219 -10.01 11.25 10.29
C PRO A 219 -10.03 11.10 11.82
N TRP A 220 -10.00 12.21 12.56
CA TRP A 220 -10.03 12.21 14.03
C TRP A 220 -11.39 11.87 14.64
N ILE A 221 -12.42 11.67 13.82
CA ILE A 221 -13.70 11.11 14.28
C ILE A 221 -13.51 9.68 14.79
N ASN A 222 -12.61 8.91 14.19
CA ASN A 222 -12.24 7.59 14.66
C ASN A 222 -10.80 7.61 15.24
N PRO A 223 -10.62 7.81 16.55
CA PRO A 223 -9.29 7.81 17.17
C PRO A 223 -8.58 6.46 17.05
N TRP A 224 -9.33 5.35 16.93
CA TRP A 224 -8.74 4.02 16.72
C TRP A 224 -8.10 3.90 15.34
N LEU A 225 -8.67 4.56 14.32
CA LEU A 225 -8.07 4.58 12.98
C LEU A 225 -6.76 5.34 12.99
N ILE A 226 -6.71 6.50 13.65
CA ILE A 226 -5.47 7.27 13.79
C ILE A 226 -4.40 6.44 14.53
N LEU A 227 -4.77 5.81 15.64
CA LEU A 227 -3.85 4.95 16.39
C LEU A 227 -3.33 3.79 15.52
N ALA A 228 -4.21 3.17 14.74
CA ALA A 228 -3.85 2.09 13.81
C ALA A 228 -2.92 2.57 12.68
N MET A 229 -3.15 3.75 12.12
CA MET A 229 -2.25 4.31 11.11
C MET A 229 -0.85 4.60 11.70
N PHE A 230 -0.80 5.17 12.91
CA PHE A 230 0.48 5.40 13.59
C PHE A 230 1.20 4.09 13.92
N SER A 231 0.47 3.04 14.34
CA SER A 231 1.08 1.74 14.59
C SER A 231 1.59 1.09 13.30
N SER A 232 0.85 1.19 12.19
CA SER A 232 1.28 0.72 10.87
C SER A 232 2.55 1.44 10.39
N PHE A 233 2.63 2.77 10.53
CA PHE A 233 3.87 3.51 10.23
C PHE A 233 5.02 3.11 11.15
N ALA A 234 4.77 2.93 12.45
CA ALA A 234 5.80 2.50 13.39
C ALA A 234 6.35 1.10 13.04
N LEU A 235 5.48 0.18 12.63
CA LEU A 235 5.86 -1.15 12.15
C LEU A 235 6.63 -1.07 10.83
N HIS A 236 6.27 -0.16 9.93
CA HIS A 236 7.04 0.09 8.71
C HIS A 236 8.45 0.63 9.00
N PHE A 237 8.57 1.58 9.93
CA PHE A 237 9.89 2.06 10.38
C PHE A 237 10.69 0.97 11.09
N LEU A 238 10.03 0.08 11.84
CA LEU A 238 10.67 -1.06 12.49
C LEU A 238 11.35 -1.97 11.45
N ILE A 239 10.66 -2.33 10.36
CA ILE A 239 11.26 -3.19 9.33
C ILE A 239 12.41 -2.51 8.58
N LEU A 240 12.35 -1.18 8.42
CA LEU A 240 13.39 -0.41 7.72
C LEU A 240 14.67 -0.24 8.54
N TYR A 241 14.55 0.00 9.85
CA TYR A 241 15.69 0.38 10.69
C TYR A 241 16.22 -0.75 11.59
N VAL A 242 15.51 -1.87 11.73
CA VAL A 242 16.02 -3.04 12.46
C VAL A 242 16.73 -3.98 11.47
N PRO A 243 18.07 -4.19 11.59
CA PRO A 243 18.85 -4.92 10.58
C PRO A 243 18.39 -6.36 10.34
N ALA A 244 17.93 -7.05 11.39
CA ALA A 244 17.42 -8.41 11.29
C ALA A 244 16.17 -8.49 10.41
N LEU A 245 15.26 -7.53 10.54
CA LEU A 245 14.04 -7.46 9.72
C LEU A 245 14.36 -7.00 8.31
N ALA A 246 15.22 -5.98 8.16
CA ALA A 246 15.63 -5.46 6.86
C ALA A 246 16.22 -6.55 5.95
N THR A 247 16.99 -7.48 6.53
CA THR A 247 17.57 -8.63 5.82
C THR A 247 16.49 -9.62 5.36
N ILE A 248 15.50 -9.93 6.22
CA ILE A 248 14.40 -10.85 5.89
C ILE A 248 13.54 -10.30 4.75
N PHE A 249 13.23 -9.00 4.79
CA PHE A 249 12.38 -8.34 3.80
C PHE A 249 13.13 -7.86 2.55
N SER A 250 14.45 -8.07 2.48
CA SER A 250 15.31 -7.57 1.39
C SER A 250 15.11 -6.07 1.13
N ILE A 251 15.13 -5.28 2.21
CA ILE A 251 14.94 -3.83 2.19
C ILE A 251 16.14 -3.13 2.84
N VAL A 252 16.29 -1.85 2.51
CA VAL A 252 17.36 -0.99 3.05
C VAL A 252 16.76 0.26 3.65
N PRO A 253 17.38 0.89 4.65
CA PRO A 253 16.86 2.14 5.20
C PRO A 253 16.84 3.23 4.12
N LEU A 254 15.78 4.05 4.16
CA LEU A 254 15.56 5.14 3.22
C LEU A 254 16.32 6.41 3.62
#